data_AF-A0A3D0N3C2-F1
#
_entry.id   AF-A0A3D0N3C2-F1
#
_cell.length_a   1.000
_cell.length_b   1.000
_cell.length_c   1.000
_cell.angle_alpha   90.00
_cell.angle_beta   90.00
_cell.angle_gamma   90.00
#
_symmetry.space_group_name_H-M   'P 1'
#
loop_
_entity.id
_entity.type
_entity.pdbx_description
1 polymer ?
#
loop_
_entity_poly.entity_id
_entity_poly.type
_entity_poly.pdbx_seq_one_letter_code
_entity_poly.pdbx_strand_id
1 'polypeptide(L)' 'MARSLKKGAHIDFNLLNKVEALNNQNQKKVVKTWARACTIIPEFIGHTFAVHNGNKFIPVFVSENMVGHKLGE' A
#
# COMPACT_ATOMS: atom_id res chain seq x y z
N MET A 1 -7.71 -14.53 0.09
CA MET A 1 -7.41 -15.39 1.26
C MET A 1 -6.93 -14.54 2.41
N ALA A 2 -7.57 -14.66 3.57
CA ALA A 2 -7.22 -13.91 4.78
C ALA A 2 -5.99 -14.52 5.48
N ARG A 3 -5.13 -13.66 6.04
CA ARG A 3 -3.99 -14.09 6.87
C ARG A 3 -4.50 -14.42 8.27
N SER A 4 -3.81 -15.32 8.98
CA SER A 4 -4.16 -15.64 10.37
C SER A 4 -4.07 -14.41 11.28
N LEU A 5 -5.10 -14.19 12.11
CA LEU A 5 -5.20 -13.06 13.04
C LEU A 5 -4.00 -12.95 13.98
N LYS A 6 -3.43 -14.08 14.44
CA LYS A 6 -2.24 -14.10 15.32
C LYS A 6 -1.00 -13.46 14.71
N LYS A 7 -0.92 -13.36 13.37
CA LYS A 7 0.26 -12.84 12.65
C LYS A 7 0.16 -11.36 12.26
N GLY A 8 -1.01 -10.73 12.49
CA GLY A 8 -1.27 -9.35 12.10
C GLY A 8 -1.37 -9.11 10.59
N ALA A 9 -1.54 -7.85 10.21
CA ALA A 9 -1.57 -7.39 8.82
C ALA A 9 -0.23 -7.71 8.11
N HIS A 10 -0.29 -8.05 6.83
CA HIS A 10 0.93 -8.28 6.05
C HIS A 10 1.38 -6.97 5.45
N ILE A 11 2.52 -6.48 5.90
CA ILE A 11 3.10 -5.21 5.45
C ILE A 11 4.42 -5.51 4.77
N ASP A 12 4.64 -4.88 3.63
CA ASP A 12 5.94 -4.89 2.96
C ASP A 12 6.81 -3.78 3.54
N PHE A 13 7.93 -4.15 4.18
CA PHE A 13 8.80 -3.19 4.87
C PHE A 13 9.44 -2.16 3.93
N ASN A 14 9.74 -2.54 2.69
CA ASN A 14 10.30 -1.61 1.71
C ASN A 14 9.26 -0.58 1.27
N LEU A 15 8.01 -1.00 1.11
CA LEU A 15 6.89 -0.10 0.83
C LEU A 15 6.64 0.85 2.01
N LEU A 16 6.64 0.32 3.24
CA LEU A 16 6.45 1.11 4.46
C LEU A 16 7.50 2.22 4.57
N ASN A 17 8.79 1.88 4.51
CA ASN A 17 9.88 2.84 4.64
C ASN A 17 9.80 3.95 3.58
N LYS A 18 9.36 3.64 2.35
CA LYS A 18 9.17 4.63 1.29
C LYS A 18 8.03 5.59 1.62
N VAL A 19 6.93 5.08 2.13
CA VAL A 19 5.78 5.91 2.51
C VAL A 19 6.10 6.76 3.73
N GLU A 20 6.76 6.22 4.75
CA GLU A 20 7.24 6.99 5.90
C GLU A 20 8.16 8.14 5.47
N ALA A 21 9.12 7.89 4.58
CA ALA A 21 9.99 8.93 4.05
C ALA A 21 9.21 10.03 3.29
N LEU A 22 8.18 9.65 2.54
CA LEU A 22 7.32 10.60 1.82
C LEU A 22 6.44 11.40 2.77
N ASN A 23 5.93 10.75 3.82
CA ASN A 23 5.12 11.39 4.86
C ASN A 23 5.94 12.42 5.65
N ASN A 24 7.18 12.06 6.01
CA ASN A 24 8.13 12.98 6.65
C ASN A 24 8.47 14.19 5.77
N GLN A 25 8.49 14.01 4.45
CA GLN A 25 8.68 15.09 3.47
C GLN A 25 7.38 15.81 3.08
N ASN A 26 6.24 15.36 3.61
CA ASN A 26 4.89 15.81 3.26
C ASN A 26 4.60 15.82 1.75
N GLN A 27 5.20 14.87 1.01
CA GLN A 27 5.12 14.78 -0.45
C GLN A 27 4.22 13.62 -0.88
N LYS A 28 3.16 13.95 -1.63
CA LYS A 28 2.24 12.95 -2.21
C LYS A 28 2.69 12.56 -3.61
N LYS A 29 3.65 11.63 -3.69
CA LYS A 29 4.15 11.07 -4.95
C LYS A 29 3.51 9.72 -5.26
N VAL A 30 3.46 9.37 -6.54
CA VAL A 30 3.01 8.05 -6.99
C VAL A 30 4.07 7.01 -6.66
N VAL A 31 3.73 6.03 -5.82
CA VAL A 31 4.64 4.96 -5.40
C VAL A 31 4.42 3.72 -6.25
N LYS A 32 5.43 3.29 -7.00
CA LYS A 32 5.38 2.03 -7.76
C LYS A 32 5.59 0.84 -6.82
N THR A 33 4.72 -0.16 -6.91
CA THR A 33 4.78 -1.35 -6.07
C THR A 33 4.41 -2.63 -6.83
N TRP A 34 5.11 -3.71 -6.50
CA TRP A 34 4.76 -5.08 -6.87
C TRP A 34 4.10 -5.83 -5.71
N ALA A 35 4.07 -5.25 -4.51
CA ALA A 35 3.58 -5.88 -3.29
C ALA A 35 2.04 -5.90 -3.23
N ARG A 36 1.40 -6.59 -4.18
CA ARG A 36 -0.07 -6.74 -4.25
C ARG A 36 -0.68 -7.38 -3.01
N ALA A 37 0.11 -8.18 -2.29
CA ALA A 37 -0.33 -8.87 -1.09
C ALA A 37 -0.35 -7.99 0.17
N CYS A 38 0.27 -6.80 0.10
CA CYS A 38 0.38 -5.87 1.22
C CYS A 38 -1.01 -5.34 1.61
N THR A 39 -1.27 -5.32 2.91
CA THR A 39 -2.45 -4.73 3.50
C THR A 39 -2.32 -3.20 3.54
N ILE A 40 -3.40 -2.51 3.24
CA ILE A 40 -3.49 -1.06 3.35
C ILE A 40 -3.56 -0.68 4.82
N ILE A 41 -2.58 0.10 5.27
CA ILE A 41 -2.50 0.65 6.63
C ILE A 41 -2.91 2.13 6.62
N PRO A 42 -3.28 2.71 7.77
CA PRO A 42 -3.67 4.12 7.86
C PRO A 42 -2.63 5.10 7.29
N GLU A 43 -1.34 4.81 7.42
CA GLU A 43 -0.27 5.66 6.88
C GLU A 43 -0.27 5.79 5.36
N PHE A 44 -0.96 4.88 4.66
CA PHE A 44 -1.04 4.88 3.20
C PHE A 44 -2.17 5.79 2.68
N ILE A 45 -3.02 6.31 3.57
CA ILE A 45 -4.14 7.18 3.18
C ILE A 45 -3.62 8.43 2.46
N GLY A 46 -4.28 8.80 1.36
CA GLY A 46 -3.92 9.97 0.57
C GLY A 46 -2.71 9.80 -0.35
N HIS A 47 -2.11 8.60 -0.38
CA HIS A 47 -1.07 8.24 -1.33
C HIS A 47 -1.66 7.53 -2.54
N THR A 48 -1.00 7.70 -3.69
CA THR A 48 -1.34 6.96 -4.91
C THR A 48 -0.31 5.86 -5.14
N PHE A 49 -0.76 4.61 -5.21
CA PHE A 49 0.08 3.46 -5.48
C PHE A 49 -0.12 2.99 -6.92
N ALA A 50 0.96 2.92 -7.68
CA ALA A 50 0.97 2.28 -8.97
C ALA A 50 1.24 0.78 -8.74
N VAL A 51 0.17 -0.03 -8.72
CA VAL A 51 0.21 -1.48 -8.39
C VAL A 51 0.40 -2.28 -9.68
N HIS A 52 1.41 -3.15 -9.72
CA HIS A 52 1.68 -4.00 -10.87
C HIS A 52 0.67 -5.14 -10.98
N ASN A 53 -0.04 -5.28 -12.10
CA ASN A 53 -1.00 -6.36 -12.32
C ASN A 53 -0.43 -7.59 -13.06
N GLY A 54 0.84 -7.55 -13.49
CA GLY A 54 1.48 -8.59 -14.32
C GLY A 54 1.88 -8.10 -15.71
N ASN A 55 1.26 -7.02 -16.20
CA ASN A 55 1.56 -6.40 -17.49
C ASN A 55 1.86 -4.90 -17.33
N LYS A 56 0.99 -4.18 -16.60
CA LYS A 56 1.10 -2.73 -16.39
C LYS A 56 0.92 -2.35 -14.93
N PHE A 57 1.31 -1.12 -14.62
CA PHE A 57 1.04 -0.50 -13.33
C PHE A 57 -0.29 0.24 -13.37
N ILE A 58 -1.19 -0.11 -12.46
CA ILE A 58 -2.50 0.53 -12.31
C ILE A 58 -2.41 1.52 -11.14
N PRO A 59 -2.67 2.82 -11.36
CA PRO A 59 -2.71 3.78 -10.27
C PRO A 59 -3.97 3.57 -9.43
N VAL A 60 -3.78 3.38 -8.12
CA VAL A 60 -4.82 3.22 -7.12
C VAL A 60 -4.63 4.31 -6.07
N PHE A 61 -5.63 5.15 -5.90
CA PHE A 61 -5.66 6.15 -4.83
C PHE A 61 -6.28 5.54 -3.58
N VAL A 62 -5.58 5.65 -2.44
CA VAL A 62 -6.02 5.02 -1.19
C VAL A 62 -6.84 5.98 -0.34
N SER A 63 -8.06 5.55 -0.01
CA SER A 63 -8.99 6.25 0.90
C SER A 63 -9.13 5.50 2.24
N GLU A 64 -9.68 6.17 3.26
CA GLU A 64 -9.88 5.59 4.61
C GLU A 64 -10.69 4.29 4.60
N ASN A 65 -11.70 4.18 3.73
CA ASN A 65 -12.54 2.99 3.61
C ASN A 65 -11.78 1.75 3.10
N MET A 66 -10.57 1.95 2.56
CA MET A 66 -9.75 0.87 2.01
C MET A 66 -8.80 0.27 3.05
N VAL A 67 -8.73 0.83 4.27
CA VAL A 67 -7.88 0.30 5.34
C VAL A 67 -8.31 -1.13 5.68
N GLY A 68 -7.34 -2.05 5.74
CA GLY A 68 -7.58 -3.47 5.98
C GLY A 68 -7.71 -4.33 4.71
N HIS A 69 -7.96 -3.71 3.55
CA HIS A 69 -7.93 -4.39 2.25
C HIS A 69 -6.51 -4.62 1.74
N LYS A 70 -6.36 -5.43 0.69
CA LYS A 70 -5.08 -5.64 0.00
C LYS A 70 -4.90 -4.65 -1.15
N LEU A 71 -3.67 -4.25 -1.43
CA LEU A 71 -3.36 -3.35 -2.56
C LEU A 71 -3.71 -3.92 -3.94
N GLY A 72 -3.79 -5.25 -4.08
CA GLY A 72 -4.20 -5.89 -5.32
C GLY A 72 -5.48 -6.72 -5.21
N GLU A 73 -6.36 -6.38 -4.26
CA GLU A 73 -7.77 -6.79 -4.34
C GLU A 73 -8.50 -6.11 -5.50
#